data_AF-A0A923QZM3-F1
#
_entry.id   AF-A0A923QZM3-F1
#
_cell.length_a   1.000
_cell.length_b   1.000
_cell.length_c   1.000
_cell.angle_alpha   90.00
_cell.angle_beta   90.00
_cell.angle_gamma   90.00
#
_symmetry.space_group_name_H-M   'P 1'
#
loop_
_entity.id
_entity.type
_entity.pdbx_description
1 polymer ?
#
loop_
_entity_poly.entity_id
_entity_poly.type
_entity_poly.pdbx_seq_one_letter_code
_entity_poly.pdbx_strand_id
1 'polypeptide(L)' 'MLEYAKIILQKVSFDSLLFEKELRKALAELSTDEPGKLYAWCMDFFGDTYPETIQRVFTNFTNNPTYNELIRIAGQTLL' A
#
# COMPACT_ATOMS: atom_id res chain seq x y z
N MET A 1 -11.23 3.79 -7.86
CA MET A 1 -10.07 3.34 -8.67
C MET A 1 -9.35 2.14 -8.04
N LEU A 2 -9.69 1.78 -6.79
CA LEU A 2 -9.03 0.73 -6.03
C LEU A 2 -8.93 -0.63 -6.74
N GLU A 3 -10.02 -1.16 -7.29
CA GLU A 3 -10.00 -2.49 -7.93
C GLU A 3 -9.07 -2.53 -9.16
N TYR A 4 -9.00 -1.43 -9.91
CA TYR A 4 -8.08 -1.32 -11.04
C TYR A 4 -6.62 -1.32 -10.58
N ALA A 5 -6.30 -0.56 -9.52
CA ALA A 5 -4.97 -0.57 -8.91
C ALA A 5 -4.56 -1.98 -8.46
N LYS A 6 -5.45 -2.74 -7.82
CA LYS A 6 -5.19 -4.13 -7.41
C LYS A 6 -4.81 -5.03 -8.58
N ILE A 7 -5.50 -4.92 -9.71
CA ILE A 7 -5.20 -5.70 -10.92
C ILE A 7 -3.81 -5.35 -11.46
N ILE A 8 -3.49 -4.06 -11.53
CA ILE A 8 -2.17 -3.62 -12.02
C ILE A 8 -1.07 -4.13 -11.09
N LEU A 9 -1.22 -3.95 -9.78
CA LEU A 9 -0.23 -4.39 -8.78
C LEU A 9 0.03 -5.90 -8.85
N GLN A 10 -1.00 -6.72 -9.03
CA GLN A 10 -0.83 -8.16 -9.26
C GLN A 10 -0.05 -8.47 -10.53
N LYS A 11 -0.27 -7.71 -11.61
CA LYS A 11 0.42 -7.95 -12.89
C LYS A 11 1.88 -7.54 -12.85
N VAL A 12 2.23 -6.53 -12.06
CA VAL A 12 3.61 -6.00 -12.02
C VAL A 12 4.43 -6.51 -10.83
N SER A 13 3.84 -7.32 -9.95
CA SER A 13 4.50 -7.83 -8.73
C SER A 13 5.67 -8.78 -8.97
N PHE A 14 5.92 -9.19 -10.23
CA PHE A 14 7.10 -9.97 -10.59
C PHE A 14 8.40 -9.15 -10.54
N ASP A 15 8.33 -7.81 -10.51
CA ASP A 15 9.47 -6.91 -10.42
C ASP A 15 9.25 -5.88 -9.30
N SER A 16 10.17 -5.83 -8.35
CA SER A 16 10.01 -5.01 -7.14
C SER A 16 10.01 -3.51 -7.42
N LEU A 17 10.78 -3.06 -8.41
CA LEU A 17 10.86 -1.64 -8.80
C LEU A 17 9.60 -1.21 -9.54
N LEU A 18 9.09 -2.08 -10.42
CA LEU A 18 7.85 -1.83 -11.15
C LEU A 18 6.63 -1.86 -10.21
N PHE A 19 6.60 -2.80 -9.28
CA PHE A 19 5.59 -2.85 -8.22
C PHE A 19 5.58 -1.56 -7.41
N GLU A 20 6.74 -1.10 -6.91
CA GLU A 20 6.83 0.17 -6.18
C GLU A 20 6.33 1.35 -7.01
N LYS A 21 6.72 1.42 -8.29
CA LYS A 21 6.31 2.49 -9.19
C LYS A 21 4.79 2.54 -9.38
N GLU A 22 4.15 1.40 -9.64
CA GLU A 22 2.69 1.36 -9.82
C GLU A 22 1.94 1.55 -8.50
N LEU A 23 2.51 1.14 -7.36
CA LEU A 23 1.92 1.40 -6.04
C LEU A 23 1.88 2.89 -5.72
N ARG A 24 2.95 3.63 -6.04
CA ARG A 24 2.99 5.09 -5.90
C ARG A 24 1.96 5.79 -6.79
N LYS A 25 1.79 5.31 -8.03
CA LYS A 25 0.76 5.85 -8.94
C LYS A 25 -0.64 5.59 -8.41
N ALA A 26 -0.92 4.36 -7.97
CA ALA A 26 -2.19 4.01 -7.37
C ALA A 26 -2.53 4.97 -6.23
N LEU A 27 -1.59 5.23 -5.31
CA LEU A 27 -1.84 6.18 -4.21
C LEU A 27 -2.10 7.62 -4.66
N ALA A 28 -1.49 8.07 -5.76
CA ALA A 28 -1.75 9.39 -6.31
C ALA A 28 -3.12 9.51 -7.00
N GLU A 29 -3.66 8.41 -7.53
CA GLU A 29 -4.93 8.36 -8.28
C GLU A 29 -6.15 7.98 -7.43
N LEU A 30 -5.93 7.49 -6.21
CA LEU A 30 -6.99 7.05 -5.30
C LEU A 30 -7.66 8.22 -4.55
N SER A 31 -8.97 8.07 -4.33
CA SER A 31 -9.76 9.03 -3.54
C SER A 31 -9.39 8.95 -2.06
N THR A 32 -9.63 10.00 -1.27
CA THR A 32 -9.16 10.14 0.12
C THR A 32 -9.45 8.96 1.07
N ASP A 33 -10.49 8.17 0.82
CA ASP A 33 -10.89 7.01 1.63
C ASP A 33 -10.30 5.66 1.15
N GLU A 34 -9.78 5.60 -0.08
CA GLU A 34 -9.29 4.36 -0.69
C GLU A 34 -7.87 3.91 -0.25
N PRO A 35 -6.91 4.80 0.11
CA PRO A 35 -5.55 4.41 0.49
C PRO A 35 -5.48 3.42 1.66
N GLY A 36 -6.29 3.60 2.70
CA GLY A 36 -6.31 2.67 3.84
C GLY A 36 -6.72 1.25 3.42
N LYS A 37 -7.71 1.14 2.52
CA LYS A 37 -8.15 -0.14 1.94
C LYS A 37 -7.08 -0.76 1.05
N LEU A 38 -6.35 0.05 0.29
CA LEU A 38 -5.23 -0.43 -0.52
C LEU A 38 -4.09 -0.95 0.35
N TYR A 39 -3.76 -0.27 1.45
CA TYR A 39 -2.71 -0.70 2.38
C TYR A 39 -2.99 -2.09 2.96
N ALA A 40 -4.18 -2.26 3.55
CA ALA A 40 -4.59 -3.52 4.16
C ALA A 40 -4.51 -4.68 3.15
N TRP A 41 -5.00 -4.45 1.92
CA TRP A 41 -4.93 -5.45 0.86
C TRP A 41 -3.50 -5.73 0.37
N CYS A 42 -2.64 -4.71 0.28
CA CYS A 42 -1.24 -4.93 -0.09
C CYS A 42 -0.50 -5.76 0.95
N MET A 43 -0.75 -5.51 2.24
CA MET A 43 -0.16 -6.31 3.31
C MET A 43 -0.67 -7.75 3.31
N ASP A 44 -1.96 -7.98 3.02
CA ASP A 44 -2.53 -9.33 2.90
C ASP A 44 -1.93 -10.10 1.71
N PHE A 45 -1.83 -9.47 0.54
CA PHE A 45 -1.46 -10.17 -0.70
C PHE A 45 0.06 -10.20 -0.97
N PHE A 46 0.79 -9.18 -0.52
CA PHE A 46 2.21 -8.99 -0.80
C PHE A 46 3.05 -8.80 0.46
N GLY A 47 2.48 -8.92 1.67
CA GLY A 47 3.19 -8.71 2.93
C GLY A 47 4.36 -9.66 3.14
N ASP A 48 4.30 -10.88 2.61
CA ASP A 48 5.42 -11.82 2.68
C ASP A 48 6.55 -11.51 1.67
N THR A 49 6.24 -10.80 0.58
CA THR A 49 7.19 -10.56 -0.53
C THR A 49 7.79 -9.15 -0.50
N TYR A 50 6.96 -8.14 -0.21
CA TYR A 50 7.34 -6.72 -0.29
C TYR A 50 6.94 -5.89 0.95
N PRO A 51 7.09 -6.38 2.20
CA PRO A 51 6.62 -5.65 3.38
C PRO A 51 7.28 -4.27 3.53
N GLU A 52 8.60 -4.21 3.32
CA GLU A 52 9.38 -2.97 3.45
C GLU A 52 9.03 -1.95 2.37
N THR A 53 8.82 -2.40 1.13
CA THR A 53 8.42 -1.53 0.02
C THR A 53 7.05 -0.93 0.28
N ILE A 54 6.08 -1.74 0.74
CA ILE A 54 4.73 -1.27 1.08
C ILE A 54 4.82 -0.22 2.20
N GLN A 55 5.50 -0.54 3.31
CA GLN A 55 5.65 0.39 4.43
C GLN A 55 6.32 1.69 4.02
N ARG A 56 7.40 1.63 3.21
CA ARG A 56 8.12 2.82 2.72
C ARG A 56 7.25 3.69 1.83
N VAL A 57 6.55 3.10 0.86
CA VAL A 57 5.73 3.85 -0.09
C VAL A 57 4.62 4.60 0.63
N PHE A 58 3.93 3.92 1.54
CA PHE A 58 2.81 4.53 2.24
C PHE A 58 3.26 5.51 3.35
N THR A 59 4.37 5.26 4.06
CA THR A 59 4.93 6.25 5.00
C THR A 59 5.30 7.57 4.30
N ASN A 60 5.85 7.49 3.09
CA ASN A 60 6.21 8.68 2.32
C ASN A 60 5.00 9.39 1.69
N PHE A 61 3.84 8.74 1.63
CA PHE A 61 2.61 9.33 1.10
C PHE A 61 1.95 10.29 2.11
N THR A 62 2.30 10.22 3.40
CA THR A 62 1.41 10.75 4.44
C THR A 62 1.81 12.07 5.06
N ASN A 63 0.98 13.08 4.77
CA ASN A 63 0.60 14.17 5.69
C ASN A 63 -0.85 13.98 6.20
N ASN A 64 -1.37 12.75 6.23
CA ASN A 64 -2.77 12.45 6.61
C ASN A 64 -2.83 11.70 7.96
N PRO A 65 -3.49 12.25 9.00
CA PRO A 65 -3.50 11.70 10.35
C PRO A 65 -4.19 10.33 10.48
N THR A 66 -5.10 9.97 9.56
CA THR A 66 -5.81 8.68 9.61
C THR A 66 -4.89 7.51 9.25
N TYR A 67 -3.88 7.72 8.41
CA TYR A 67 -2.94 6.66 8.03
C TYR A 67 -1.96 6.30 9.17
N ASN A 68 -1.51 7.30 9.93
CA ASN A 68 -0.69 7.05 11.12
C ASN A 68 -1.42 6.15 12.12
N GLU A 69 -2.75 6.31 12.22
CA GLU A 69 -3.57 5.45 13.06
C GLU A 69 -3.65 4.02 12.52
N LEU A 70 -3.79 3.83 11.21
CA LEU A 70 -3.79 2.50 10.60
C LEU A 70 -2.43 1.79 10.74
N ILE A 71 -1.32 2.51 10.58
CA ILE A 71 0.04 1.98 10.85
C ILE A 71 0.19 1.65 12.34
N ARG A 72 -0.33 2.48 13.25
CA ARG A 72 -0.30 2.21 14.70
C ARG A 72 -1.06 0.94 15.05
N ILE A 73 -2.25 0.74 14.49
CA ILE A 73 -3.07 -0.45 14.72
C ILE A 73 -2.43 -1.68 14.08
N ALA A 74 -1.91 -1.56 12.85
CA ALA A 74 -1.24 -2.67 12.17
C ALA A 74 0.10 -3.07 12.82
N GLY A 75 0.85 -2.09 13.36
CA GLY A 75 2.09 -2.30 14.09
C GLY A 75 1.92 -2.95 15.46
N GLN A 76 0.71 -2.97 16.03
CA GLN A 76 0.40 -3.68 17.27
C GLN A 76 0.07 -5.17 17.08
N THR A 77 -0.07 -5.65 15.84
CA THR A 77 -0.41 -7.07 15.55
C THR A 77 0.82 -7.92 15.19
N LEU A 78 2.03 -7.36 15.32
CA LEU A 78 3.31 -8.05 15.08
C LEU A 78 4.21 -8.13 16.35
N LEU A 79 3.58 -8.20 17.53
CA LEU A 79 4.17 -8.69 18.80
C LEU A 79 3.17 -9.58 19.53
#